data_AF-A0A6I5IYR1-F1
#
_entry.id   AF-A0A6I5IYR1-F1
#
_cell.length_a   1.000
_cell.length_b   1.000
_cell.length_c   1.000
_cell.angle_alpha   90.00
_cell.angle_beta   90.00
_cell.angle_gamma   90.00
#
_symmetry.space_group_name_H-M   'P 1'
#
loop_
_entity.id
_entity.type
_entity.pdbx_description
1 polymer ?
#
loop_
_entity_poly.entity_id
_entity_poly.type
_entity_poly.pdbx_seq_one_letter_code
_entity_poly.pdbx_strand_id
1 'polypeptide(L)'
;MMLTMKDMRSDNEMMGGKSYVAQDRAGGESWKDWRAAAGDQLTITINGAADPITIDAKAGDDIEELATYINGQTDAVQASVNEEGKLQIFASNKDGVETVAFGGGLATDLGMSGPSDVTVNDIDVTTVGGAQEAVAIVDAALKYVDSHRAELGAFQNRFGHAISNLDNINENVNASKSRIKDTDFAKETTALTKAQILGQASSSVLAQAKQAPNAALSLLG
;
A
#
# COMPACT_ATOMS: atom_id res chain seq x y z
N MET A 1 1.44 -5.00 -11.66
CA MET A 1 1.76 -3.94 -10.69
C MET A 1 3.28 -3.86 -10.53
N MET A 2 3.88 -2.80 -11.05
CA MET A 2 5.23 -2.39 -10.67
C MET A 2 5.12 -1.54 -9.39
N LEU A 3 6.09 -1.65 -8.50
CA LEU A 3 6.21 -0.75 -7.35
C LEU A 3 6.69 0.61 -7.85
N THR A 4 5.84 1.63 -7.72
CA THR A 4 6.22 3.03 -7.91
C THR A 4 6.39 3.65 -6.53
N MET A 5 7.56 4.22 -6.24
CA MET A 5 7.74 4.99 -5.01
C MET A 5 6.91 6.27 -5.12
N LYS A 6 6.04 6.48 -4.14
CA LYS A 6 5.24 7.70 -4.03
C LYS A 6 6.08 8.81 -3.42
N ASP A 7 5.82 10.05 -3.79
CA ASP A 7 6.53 11.20 -3.22
C ASP A 7 6.07 11.44 -1.77
N MET A 8 7.02 11.58 -0.85
CA MET A 8 6.80 11.74 0.59
C MET A 8 7.18 13.14 1.09
N ARG A 9 7.41 14.11 0.19
CA ARG A 9 7.72 15.49 0.59
C ARG A 9 6.50 16.20 1.14
N SER A 10 6.68 16.99 2.21
CA SER A 10 5.60 17.69 2.94
C SER A 10 4.75 18.65 2.10
N ASP A 11 5.24 19.08 0.94
CA ASP A 11 4.53 19.92 -0.03
C ASP A 11 3.73 19.11 -1.07
N ASN A 12 3.67 17.78 -0.95
CA ASN A 12 2.86 16.94 -1.82
C ASN A 12 1.37 17.12 -1.53
N GLU A 13 0.61 17.51 -2.55
CA GLU A 13 -0.85 17.66 -2.53
C GLU A 13 -1.57 16.40 -2.02
N MET A 14 -1.02 15.20 -2.28
CA MET A 14 -1.62 13.93 -1.84
C MET A 14 -1.54 13.70 -0.32
N MET A 15 -0.66 14.42 0.39
CA MET A 15 -0.57 14.42 1.86
C MET A 15 -1.38 15.55 2.50
N GLY A 16 -2.03 16.39 1.69
CA GLY A 16 -2.84 17.50 2.12
C GLY A 16 -4.32 17.34 1.75
N GLY A 17 -4.95 18.47 1.48
CA GLY A 17 -6.37 18.54 1.13
C GLY A 17 -6.80 19.92 0.69
N LYS A 18 -8.11 20.07 0.53
CA LYS A 18 -8.76 21.35 0.24
C LYS A 18 -9.37 21.91 1.51
N SER A 19 -9.05 23.16 1.81
CA SER A 19 -9.64 23.93 2.90
C SER A 19 -10.68 24.90 2.40
N TYR A 20 -11.76 25.04 3.17
CA TYR A 20 -12.89 25.93 2.92
C TYR A 20 -13.21 26.68 4.21
N VAL A 21 -13.38 28.00 4.13
CA VAL A 21 -13.64 28.84 5.31
C VAL A 21 -14.87 29.70 5.06
N ALA A 22 -15.72 29.88 6.08
CA ALA A 22 -16.87 30.77 5.99
C ALA A 22 -16.45 32.20 5.70
N GLN A 23 -17.17 32.88 4.82
CA GLN A 23 -16.95 34.31 4.58
C GLN A 23 -17.41 35.14 5.78
N ASP A 24 -17.03 36.41 5.80
CA ASP A 24 -17.58 37.35 6.77
C ASP A 24 -19.09 37.50 6.58
N ARG A 25 -19.83 37.55 7.69
CA ARG A 25 -21.28 37.74 7.64
C ARG A 25 -21.62 39.10 7.02
N ALA A 26 -22.68 39.12 6.22
CA ALA A 26 -23.24 40.36 5.69
C ALA A 26 -23.58 41.30 6.87
N GLY A 27 -23.08 42.54 6.81
CA GLY A 27 -23.29 43.53 7.88
C GLY A 27 -22.24 43.55 8.99
N GLY A 28 -21.22 42.68 8.93
CA GLY A 28 -20.09 42.69 9.89
C GLY A 28 -20.43 42.09 11.26
N GLU A 29 -21.51 41.31 11.35
CA GLU A 29 -21.91 40.60 12.56
C GLU A 29 -20.93 39.45 12.87
N SER A 30 -20.73 39.15 14.16
CA SER A 30 -19.86 38.04 14.56
C SER A 30 -20.53 36.69 14.27
N TRP A 31 -19.75 35.72 13.82
CA TRP A 31 -20.20 34.34 13.73
C TRP A 31 -20.52 33.70 15.08
N LYS A 32 -19.99 34.22 16.19
CA LYS A 32 -20.31 33.76 17.55
C LYS A 32 -21.77 33.99 17.94
N ASP A 33 -22.38 35.01 17.36
CA ASP A 33 -23.79 35.35 17.56
C ASP A 33 -24.70 34.69 16.50
N TRP A 34 -24.12 33.92 15.56
CA TRP A 34 -24.89 33.24 14.54
C TRP A 34 -25.69 32.09 15.15
N ARG A 35 -26.92 31.94 14.69
CA ARG A 35 -27.83 30.88 15.11
C ARG A 35 -28.57 30.37 13.88
N ALA A 36 -28.66 29.05 13.73
CA ALA A 36 -29.37 28.42 12.62
C ALA A 36 -30.88 28.74 12.68
N ALA A 37 -31.51 29.01 11.52
CA ALA A 37 -32.95 29.14 11.46
C ALA A 37 -33.64 27.76 11.39
N ALA A 38 -34.96 27.75 11.57
CA ALA A 38 -35.72 26.51 11.56
C ALA A 38 -35.78 25.90 10.15
N GLY A 39 -35.30 24.66 10.00
CA GLY A 39 -35.32 23.93 8.73
C GLY A 39 -34.14 24.25 7.81
N ASP A 40 -33.13 24.93 8.33
CA ASP A 40 -31.91 25.21 7.58
C ASP A 40 -31.05 23.94 7.44
N GLN A 41 -30.65 23.66 6.21
CA GLN A 41 -29.83 22.50 5.86
C GLN A 41 -28.55 22.94 5.16
N LEU A 42 -27.47 22.20 5.44
CA LEU A 42 -26.22 22.25 4.70
C LEU A 42 -26.08 20.94 3.93
N THR A 43 -26.02 21.02 2.61
CA THR A 43 -25.72 19.85 1.78
C THR A 43 -24.26 19.91 1.33
N ILE A 44 -23.49 18.84 1.58
CA ILE A 44 -22.11 18.69 1.16
C ILE A 44 -22.08 17.65 0.03
N THR A 45 -21.73 18.10 -1.16
CA THR A 45 -21.58 17.24 -2.34
C THR A 45 -20.10 17.01 -2.61
N ILE A 46 -19.67 15.77 -2.51
CA ILE A 46 -18.29 15.34 -2.78
C ILE A 46 -18.23 14.79 -4.20
N ASN A 47 -17.29 15.27 -5.01
CA ASN A 47 -17.05 14.80 -6.38
C ASN A 47 -18.29 14.79 -7.29
N GLY A 48 -19.24 15.69 -7.05
CA GLY A 48 -20.49 15.74 -7.81
C GLY A 48 -21.41 14.51 -7.61
N ALA A 49 -21.27 13.79 -6.49
CA ALA A 49 -22.13 12.65 -6.17
C ALA A 49 -23.62 13.06 -6.17
N ALA A 50 -24.48 12.16 -6.68
CA ALA A 50 -25.91 12.42 -6.82
C ALA A 50 -26.66 12.51 -5.48
N ASP A 51 -26.14 11.83 -4.45
CA ASP A 51 -26.68 11.83 -3.10
C ASP A 51 -25.75 12.69 -2.20
N PRO A 52 -26.10 13.96 -1.95
CA PRO A 52 -25.30 14.82 -1.09
C PRO A 52 -25.49 14.43 0.38
N ILE A 53 -24.43 14.64 1.18
CA ILE A 53 -24.51 14.54 2.63
C ILE A 53 -25.35 15.72 3.13
N THR A 54 -26.47 15.45 3.78
CA THR A 54 -27.36 16.51 4.29
C THR A 54 -27.20 16.63 5.80
N ILE A 55 -26.81 17.83 6.24
CA ILE A 55 -26.68 18.21 7.63
C ILE A 55 -27.89 19.07 8.00
N ASP A 56 -28.71 18.58 8.93
CA ASP A 56 -29.87 19.29 9.45
C ASP A 56 -29.46 20.06 10.71
N ALA A 57 -29.43 21.40 10.64
CA ALA A 57 -29.28 22.23 11.84
C ALA A 57 -30.65 22.42 12.51
N LYS A 58 -30.69 22.41 13.84
CA LYS A 58 -31.90 22.75 14.58
C LYS A 58 -31.95 24.25 14.82
N ALA A 59 -33.15 24.78 14.95
CA ALA A 59 -33.35 26.19 15.21
C ALA A 59 -32.66 26.60 16.52
N GLY A 60 -31.77 27.59 16.44
CA GLY A 60 -31.01 28.08 17.58
C GLY A 60 -29.66 27.38 17.80
N ASP A 61 -29.28 26.41 16.97
CA ASP A 61 -27.95 25.80 17.03
C ASP A 61 -26.87 26.82 16.65
N ASP A 62 -25.71 26.74 17.29
CA ASP A 62 -24.54 27.56 16.97
C ASP A 62 -23.60 26.91 15.93
N ILE A 63 -22.52 27.60 15.59
CA ILE A 63 -21.61 27.15 14.54
C ILE A 63 -20.73 25.98 14.98
N GLU A 64 -20.41 25.88 16.27
CA GLU A 64 -19.70 24.77 16.88
C GLU A 64 -20.55 23.49 16.89
N GLU A 65 -21.85 23.61 17.15
CA GLU A 65 -22.81 22.50 17.04
C GLU A 65 -22.93 22.03 15.58
N LEU A 66 -23.00 22.95 14.62
CA LEU A 66 -23.00 22.61 13.19
C LEU A 66 -21.72 21.87 12.80
N ALA A 67 -20.54 22.35 13.23
CA ALA A 67 -19.27 21.66 12.99
C ALA A 67 -19.27 20.25 13.58
N THR A 68 -19.86 20.08 14.77
CA THR A 68 -20.01 18.78 15.43
C THR A 68 -20.92 17.84 14.64
N TYR A 69 -22.03 18.33 14.09
CA TYR A 69 -22.90 17.52 13.24
C TYR A 69 -22.22 17.09 11.95
N ILE A 70 -21.46 17.99 11.30
CA ILE A 70 -20.67 17.65 10.10
C ILE A 70 -19.72 16.49 10.41
N ASN A 71 -18.89 16.63 11.45
CA ASN A 71 -17.94 15.59 11.86
C ASN A 71 -18.60 14.29 12.31
N GLY A 72 -19.83 14.35 12.82
CA GLY A 72 -20.57 13.17 13.26
C GLY A 72 -21.29 12.41 12.12
N GLN A 73 -21.54 13.07 10.99
CA GLN A 73 -22.30 12.50 9.87
C GLN A 73 -21.42 12.04 8.71
N THR A 74 -20.19 12.53 8.61
CA THR A 74 -19.27 12.14 7.54
C THR A 74 -17.82 12.12 8.01
N ASP A 75 -17.10 11.08 7.59
CA ASP A 75 -15.64 10.98 7.77
C ASP A 75 -14.87 11.64 6.61
N ALA A 76 -15.55 12.02 5.52
CA ALA A 76 -14.93 12.49 4.29
C ALA A 76 -14.46 13.96 4.37
N VAL A 77 -15.00 14.72 5.32
CA VAL A 77 -14.59 16.09 5.62
C VAL A 77 -14.47 16.27 7.12
N GLN A 78 -13.60 17.17 7.56
CA GLN A 78 -13.45 17.57 8.97
C GLN A 78 -13.80 19.05 9.10
N ALA A 79 -14.76 19.36 9.97
CA ALA A 79 -15.19 20.70 10.28
C ALA A 79 -14.59 21.20 11.60
N SER A 80 -14.19 22.46 11.65
CA SER A 80 -13.70 23.15 12.85
C SER A 80 -14.17 24.60 12.86
N VAL A 81 -13.95 25.30 13.97
CA VAL A 81 -14.28 26.72 14.11
C VAL A 81 -13.01 27.48 14.48
N ASN A 82 -12.73 28.58 13.79
CA ASN A 82 -11.56 29.42 14.06
C ASN A 82 -11.82 30.45 15.19
N GLU A 83 -10.82 31.26 15.52
CA GLU A 83 -10.89 32.29 16.57
C GLU A 83 -11.98 33.34 16.33
N GLU A 84 -12.27 33.62 15.06
CA GLU A 84 -13.27 34.57 14.59
C GLU A 84 -14.70 33.99 14.66
N GLY A 85 -14.83 32.70 14.99
CA GLY A 85 -16.09 31.96 14.99
C GLY A 85 -16.49 31.43 13.62
N LYS A 86 -15.63 31.52 12.59
CA LYS A 86 -15.95 31.02 11.25
C LYS A 86 -15.82 29.51 11.21
N LEU A 87 -16.78 28.88 10.53
CA LEU A 87 -16.68 27.47 10.16
C LEU A 87 -15.55 27.27 9.15
N GLN A 88 -14.69 26.31 9.41
CA GLN A 88 -13.67 25.81 8.50
C GLN A 88 -14.01 24.35 8.20
N ILE A 89 -13.86 23.92 6.95
CA ILE A 89 -14.04 22.55 6.51
C ILE A 89 -12.81 22.14 5.72
N PHE A 90 -12.15 21.09 6.16
CA PHE A 90 -11.03 20.46 5.48
C PHE A 90 -11.48 19.15 4.83
N ALA A 91 -11.17 18.98 3.56
CA ALA A 91 -11.43 17.76 2.81
C ALA A 91 -10.10 17.13 2.37
N SER A 92 -9.83 15.91 2.83
CA SER A 92 -8.58 15.22 2.51
C SER A 92 -8.55 14.70 1.07
N ASN A 93 -7.46 14.96 0.34
CA ASN A 93 -7.25 14.41 -1.00
C ASN A 93 -7.10 12.86 -0.99
N LYS A 94 -6.83 12.26 0.16
CA LYS A 94 -6.55 10.83 0.31
C LYS A 94 -7.76 9.94 0.03
N ASP A 95 -8.98 10.43 0.23
CA ASP A 95 -10.20 9.65 -0.04
C ASP A 95 -10.72 9.86 -1.48
N GLY A 96 -9.86 10.40 -2.35
CA GLY A 96 -10.20 10.73 -3.72
C GLY A 96 -11.13 11.93 -3.81
N VAL A 97 -11.23 12.73 -2.74
CA VAL A 97 -12.00 13.98 -2.75
C VAL A 97 -11.24 15.00 -3.57
N GLU A 98 -11.76 15.32 -4.76
CA GLU A 98 -11.20 16.32 -5.66
C GLU A 98 -11.99 17.63 -5.59
N THR A 99 -13.31 17.52 -5.40
CA THR A 99 -14.20 18.68 -5.33
C THR A 99 -15.20 18.50 -4.19
N VAL A 100 -15.39 19.59 -3.43
CA VAL A 100 -16.47 19.73 -2.45
C VAL A 100 -17.30 20.93 -2.86
N ALA A 101 -18.61 20.74 -2.94
CA ALA A 101 -19.57 21.80 -3.17
C ALA A 101 -20.55 21.85 -1.99
N PHE A 102 -20.89 23.07 -1.58
CA PHE A 102 -21.82 23.33 -0.49
C PHE A 102 -23.13 23.87 -1.07
N GLY A 103 -24.26 23.38 -0.57
CA GLY A 103 -25.61 23.80 -0.97
C GLY A 103 -26.57 23.85 0.21
N GLY A 104 -27.82 24.22 -0.06
CA GLY A 104 -28.85 24.43 0.97
C GLY A 104 -28.88 25.87 1.51
N GLY A 105 -29.80 26.11 2.45
CA GLY A 105 -29.98 27.42 3.08
C GLY A 105 -28.72 27.86 3.84
N LEU A 106 -28.14 26.96 4.63
CA LEU A 106 -26.92 27.24 5.42
C LEU A 106 -25.71 27.57 4.54
N ALA A 107 -25.56 26.92 3.39
CA ALA A 107 -24.43 27.22 2.50
C ALA A 107 -24.49 28.66 1.97
N THR A 108 -25.69 29.20 1.77
CA THR A 108 -25.90 30.59 1.34
C THR A 108 -25.50 31.56 2.44
N ASP A 109 -25.88 31.26 3.68
CA ASP A 109 -25.54 32.09 4.85
C ASP A 109 -24.04 32.05 5.18
N LEU A 110 -23.45 30.85 5.16
CA LEU A 110 -22.02 30.62 5.43
C LEU A 110 -21.12 31.23 4.37
N GLY A 111 -21.57 31.27 3.11
CA GLY A 111 -20.80 31.81 1.99
C GLY A 111 -19.40 31.20 1.90
N MET A 112 -19.30 29.87 1.89
CA MET A 112 -18.00 29.17 1.97
C MET A 112 -17.03 29.68 0.89
N SER A 113 -15.76 29.89 1.26
CA SER A 113 -14.70 30.29 0.34
C SER A 113 -14.51 29.24 -0.77
N GLY A 114 -13.83 29.63 -1.84
CA GLY A 114 -13.32 28.65 -2.80
C GLY A 114 -12.31 27.69 -2.14
N PRO A 115 -12.01 26.56 -2.81
CA PRO A 115 -11.03 25.60 -2.31
C PRO A 115 -9.65 26.24 -2.24
N SER A 116 -9.01 26.17 -1.08
CA SER A 116 -7.58 26.46 -0.90
C SER A 116 -6.82 25.16 -0.75
N ASP A 117 -5.77 24.98 -1.55
CA ASP A 117 -4.83 23.87 -1.36
C ASP A 117 -4.01 24.09 -0.10
N VAL A 118 -4.02 23.09 0.79
CA VAL A 118 -3.20 23.10 2.01
C VAL A 118 -2.50 21.76 2.17
N THR A 119 -1.22 21.82 2.51
CA THR A 119 -0.34 20.65 2.71
C THR A 119 0.27 20.67 4.10
N VAL A 120 1.07 19.64 4.42
CA VAL A 120 1.81 19.58 5.69
C VAL A 120 2.76 20.77 5.85
N ASN A 121 3.24 21.34 4.74
CA ASN A 121 4.13 22.49 4.75
C ASN A 121 3.43 23.81 5.13
N ASP A 122 2.10 23.86 4.98
CA ASP A 122 1.29 25.07 5.20
C ASP A 122 0.69 25.12 6.62
N ILE A 123 1.00 24.13 7.46
CA ILE A 123 0.52 24.06 8.83
C ILE A 123 1.05 25.24 9.65
N ASP A 124 0.12 26.00 10.22
CA ASP A 124 0.40 27.03 11.22
C ASP A 124 -0.42 26.76 12.49
N VAL A 125 0.27 26.56 13.62
CA VAL A 125 -0.34 26.27 14.93
C VAL A 125 -0.36 27.49 15.86
N THR A 126 0.01 28.68 15.36
CA THR A 126 -0.04 29.92 16.13
C THR A 126 -1.46 30.44 16.33
N THR A 127 -2.40 29.96 15.51
CA THR A 127 -3.83 30.26 15.55
C THR A 127 -4.62 29.02 15.99
N VAL A 128 -5.73 29.19 16.71
CA VAL A 128 -6.73 28.16 17.04
C VAL A 128 -7.26 27.52 15.76
N GLY A 129 -7.63 28.31 14.75
CA GLY A 129 -8.12 27.80 13.47
C GLY A 129 -7.08 26.93 12.76
N GLY A 130 -5.85 27.44 12.64
CA GLY A 130 -4.75 26.69 12.04
C GLY A 130 -4.36 25.46 12.85
N ALA A 131 -4.43 25.49 14.19
CA ALA A 131 -4.19 24.33 15.04
C ALA A 131 -5.26 23.24 14.87
N GLN A 132 -6.53 23.59 14.71
CA GLN A 132 -7.60 22.63 14.43
C GLN A 132 -7.44 22.00 13.04
N GLU A 133 -7.16 22.83 12.04
CA GLU A 133 -6.92 22.38 10.67
C GLU A 133 -5.66 21.50 10.57
N ALA A 134 -4.61 21.82 11.32
CA ALA A 134 -3.38 21.04 11.38
C ALA A 134 -3.63 19.59 11.79
N VAL A 135 -4.58 19.33 12.70
CA VAL A 135 -4.95 17.96 13.10
C VAL A 135 -5.47 17.18 11.91
N ALA A 136 -6.35 17.81 11.11
CA ALA A 136 -6.93 17.18 9.92
C ALA A 136 -5.89 16.94 8.82
N ILE A 137 -5.00 17.91 8.58
CA ILE A 137 -3.90 17.78 7.61
C ILE A 137 -2.93 16.68 8.02
N VAL A 138 -2.53 16.62 9.30
CA VAL A 138 -1.61 15.59 9.79
C VAL A 138 -2.24 14.21 9.74
N ASP A 139 -3.53 14.07 10.08
CA ASP A 139 -4.23 12.79 9.94
C ASP A 139 -4.27 12.31 8.48
N ALA A 140 -4.54 13.21 7.53
CA ALA A 140 -4.46 12.92 6.10
C ALA A 140 -3.06 12.44 5.68
N ALA A 141 -2.02 13.16 6.10
CA ALA A 141 -0.63 12.82 5.80
C ALA A 141 -0.21 11.48 6.42
N LEU A 142 -0.56 11.22 7.68
CA LEU A 142 -0.27 9.96 8.37
C LEU A 142 -0.94 8.78 7.66
N LYS A 143 -2.22 8.90 7.30
CA LYS A 143 -2.93 7.87 6.54
C LYS A 143 -2.30 7.64 5.16
N TYR A 144 -1.81 8.69 4.49
CA TYR A 144 -1.08 8.55 3.23
C TYR A 144 0.21 7.74 3.39
N VAL A 145 1.02 8.10 4.41
CA VAL A 145 2.25 7.39 4.76
C VAL A 145 1.96 5.93 5.09
N ASP A 146 0.96 5.67 5.92
CA ASP A 146 0.61 4.32 6.37
C ASP A 146 0.08 3.45 5.22
N SER A 147 -0.71 4.02 4.31
CA SER A 147 -1.12 3.34 3.07
C SER A 147 0.09 2.90 2.24
N HIS A 148 1.08 3.78 2.06
CA HIS A 148 2.28 3.43 1.33
C HIS A 148 3.14 2.40 2.06
N ARG A 149 3.24 2.46 3.40
CA ARG A 149 3.92 1.45 4.21
C ARG A 149 3.23 0.09 4.11
N ALA A 150 1.90 0.05 4.08
CA ALA A 150 1.12 -1.17 3.89
C ALA A 150 1.37 -1.79 2.50
N GLU A 151 1.40 -0.97 1.44
CA GLU A 151 1.77 -1.41 0.09
C GLU A 151 3.17 -2.05 0.09
N LEU A 152 4.17 -1.36 0.66
CA LEU A 152 5.54 -1.88 0.78
C LEU A 152 5.61 -3.19 1.57
N GLY A 153 4.86 -3.29 2.67
CA GLY A 153 4.75 -4.52 3.47
C GLY A 153 4.15 -5.69 2.67
N ALA A 154 3.11 -5.43 1.87
CA ALA A 154 2.53 -6.43 0.98
C ALA A 154 3.55 -6.91 -0.09
N PHE A 155 4.34 -5.99 -0.65
CA PHE A 155 5.42 -6.36 -1.57
C PHE A 155 6.52 -7.17 -0.88
N GLN A 156 6.91 -6.83 0.35
CA GLN A 156 7.87 -7.60 1.14
C GLN A 156 7.38 -9.04 1.38
N ASN A 157 6.10 -9.22 1.76
CA ASN A 157 5.50 -10.55 1.92
C ASN A 157 5.53 -11.34 0.61
N ARG A 158 5.18 -10.70 -0.50
CA ARG A 158 5.22 -11.34 -1.82
C ARG A 158 6.64 -11.73 -2.23
N PHE A 159 7.64 -10.89 -1.96
CA PHE A 159 9.04 -11.23 -2.21
C PHE A 159 9.49 -12.39 -1.32
N GLY A 160 9.12 -12.41 -0.04
CA GLY A 160 9.39 -13.53 0.86
C GLY A 160 8.84 -14.85 0.33
N HIS A 161 7.55 -14.87 -0.06
CA HIS A 161 6.94 -16.06 -0.64
C HIS A 161 7.60 -16.48 -1.96
N ALA A 162 7.94 -15.52 -2.82
CA ALA A 162 8.61 -15.82 -4.08
C ALA A 162 10.00 -16.44 -3.84
N ILE A 163 10.78 -15.89 -2.90
CA ILE A 163 12.09 -16.42 -2.52
C ILE A 163 11.95 -17.83 -1.95
N SER A 164 11.07 -18.05 -0.98
CA SER A 164 10.87 -19.38 -0.40
C SER A 164 10.42 -20.42 -1.45
N ASN A 165 9.57 -20.02 -2.40
CA ASN A 165 9.19 -20.90 -3.50
C ASN A 165 10.38 -21.20 -4.43
N LEU A 166 11.19 -20.19 -4.77
CA LEU A 166 12.38 -20.36 -5.60
C LEU A 166 13.44 -21.24 -4.92
N ASP A 167 13.63 -21.12 -3.61
CA ASP A 167 14.56 -21.95 -2.84
C ASP A 167 14.11 -23.42 -2.85
N ASN A 168 12.80 -23.68 -2.62
CA ASN A 168 12.23 -25.02 -2.73
C ASN A 168 12.41 -25.60 -4.14
N ILE A 169 12.19 -24.80 -5.18
CA ILE A 169 12.43 -25.23 -6.56
C ILE A 169 13.91 -25.52 -6.78
N ASN A 170 14.81 -24.67 -6.28
CA ASN A 170 16.26 -24.85 -6.41
C ASN A 170 16.73 -26.14 -5.75
N GLU A 171 16.26 -26.44 -4.54
CA GLU A 171 16.56 -27.69 -3.83
C GLU A 171 16.06 -28.91 -4.61
N ASN A 172 14.82 -28.89 -5.09
CA ASN A 172 14.25 -29.99 -5.88
C ASN A 172 15.01 -30.20 -7.21
N VAL A 173 15.41 -29.12 -7.87
CA VAL A 173 16.20 -29.16 -9.11
C VAL A 173 17.60 -29.71 -8.83
N ASN A 174 18.27 -29.26 -7.77
CA ASN A 174 19.59 -29.77 -7.40
C ASN A 174 19.55 -31.24 -6.99
N ALA A 175 18.55 -31.67 -6.21
CA ALA A 175 18.35 -33.08 -5.86
C ALA A 175 18.11 -33.95 -7.10
N SER A 176 17.31 -33.46 -8.04
CA SER A 176 17.07 -34.15 -9.32
C SER A 176 18.34 -34.22 -10.18
N LYS A 177 19.13 -33.14 -10.22
CA LYS A 177 20.42 -33.10 -10.90
C LYS A 177 21.45 -34.04 -10.27
N SER A 178 21.50 -34.13 -8.93
CA SER A 178 22.36 -35.08 -8.21
C SER A 178 21.96 -36.51 -8.57
N ARG A 179 20.67 -36.87 -8.49
CA ARG A 179 20.20 -38.22 -8.86
C ARG A 179 20.59 -38.61 -10.28
N ILE A 180 20.46 -37.70 -11.25
CA ILE A 180 20.87 -37.95 -12.63
C ILE A 180 22.40 -38.17 -12.69
N LYS A 181 23.19 -37.22 -12.15
CA LYS A 181 24.66 -37.31 -12.18
C LYS A 181 25.21 -38.51 -11.44
N ASP A 182 24.71 -38.81 -10.25
CA ASP A 182 25.17 -39.92 -9.41
C ASP A 182 24.82 -41.26 -10.06
N THR A 183 23.63 -41.37 -10.68
CA THR A 183 23.24 -42.57 -11.44
C THR A 183 24.12 -42.76 -12.67
N ASP A 184 24.40 -41.70 -13.42
CA ASP A 184 25.26 -41.76 -14.59
C ASP A 184 26.70 -42.09 -14.22
N PHE A 185 27.21 -41.51 -13.12
CA PHE A 185 28.53 -41.83 -12.59
C PHE A 185 28.64 -43.28 -12.12
N ALA A 186 27.61 -43.81 -11.44
CA ALA A 186 27.57 -45.21 -11.03
C ALA A 186 27.56 -46.16 -12.25
N LYS A 187 26.80 -45.84 -13.29
CA LYS A 187 26.77 -46.62 -14.55
C LYS A 187 28.12 -46.62 -15.25
N GLU A 188 28.74 -45.45 -15.42
CA GLU A 188 30.05 -45.31 -16.07
C GLU A 188 31.15 -46.03 -15.27
N THR A 189 31.16 -45.87 -13.95
CA THR A 189 32.12 -46.56 -13.08
C THR A 189 31.96 -48.08 -13.19
N THR A 190 30.72 -48.59 -13.20
CA THR A 190 30.47 -50.03 -13.36
C THR A 190 30.93 -50.53 -14.73
N ALA A 191 30.69 -49.76 -15.79
CA ALA A 191 31.15 -50.08 -17.14
C ALA A 191 32.69 -50.10 -17.22
N LEU A 192 33.36 -49.12 -16.61
CA LEU A 192 34.82 -49.04 -16.50
C LEU A 192 35.38 -50.23 -15.72
N THR A 193 34.81 -50.56 -14.55
CA THR A 193 35.23 -51.71 -13.74
C THR A 193 35.02 -53.02 -14.50
N LYS A 194 33.88 -53.18 -15.19
CA LYS A 194 33.62 -54.36 -16.04
C LYS A 194 34.67 -54.48 -17.15
N ALA A 195 35.01 -53.37 -17.82
CA ALA A 195 36.04 -53.36 -18.86
C ALA A 195 37.43 -53.72 -18.30
N GLN A 196 37.79 -53.22 -17.12
CA GLN A 196 39.05 -53.56 -16.44
C GLN A 196 39.11 -55.04 -16.05
N ILE A 197 38.05 -55.58 -15.46
CA ILE A 197 37.95 -57.01 -15.09
C ILE A 197 38.03 -57.88 -16.34
N LEU A 198 37.32 -57.54 -17.42
CA LEU A 198 37.40 -58.27 -18.69
C LEU A 198 38.81 -58.22 -19.28
N GLY A 199 39.51 -57.09 -19.19
CA GLY A 199 40.90 -56.98 -19.62
C GLY A 199 41.84 -57.91 -18.83
N GLN A 200 41.72 -57.93 -17.50
CA GLN A 200 42.51 -58.82 -16.63
C GLN A 200 42.14 -60.30 -16.78
N ALA A 201 40.85 -60.62 -16.93
CA ALA A 201 40.38 -61.97 -17.19
C ALA A 201 40.85 -62.46 -18.57
N SER A 202 40.76 -61.62 -19.60
CA SER A 202 41.23 -61.98 -20.95
C SER A 202 42.73 -62.25 -20.96
N SER A 203 43.54 -61.49 -20.21
CA SER A 203 44.98 -61.75 -20.12
C SER A 203 45.29 -63.03 -19.32
N SER A 204 44.57 -63.30 -18.23
CA SER A 204 44.71 -64.52 -17.42
C SER A 204 44.23 -65.78 -18.16
N VAL A 205 43.09 -65.70 -18.84
CA VAL A 205 42.55 -66.77 -19.70
C VAL A 205 43.49 -67.01 -20.87
N LEU A 206 44.02 -65.96 -21.50
CA LEU A 206 45.03 -66.12 -22.55
C LEU A 206 46.31 -66.77 -22.00
N ALA A 207 46.72 -66.45 -20.78
CA ALA A 207 47.87 -67.11 -20.13
C ALA A 207 47.61 -68.60 -19.84
N GLN A 208 46.43 -68.95 -19.31
CA GLN A 208 46.01 -70.35 -19.11
C GLN A 208 45.87 -71.12 -20.43
N ALA A 209 45.25 -70.51 -21.44
CA ALA A 209 45.10 -71.08 -22.77
C ALA A 209 46.44 -71.27 -23.49
N LYS A 210 47.47 -70.47 -23.16
CA LYS A 210 48.85 -70.69 -23.63
C LYS A 210 49.56 -71.83 -22.90
N GLN A 211 49.19 -72.14 -21.66
CA GLN A 211 49.77 -73.24 -20.89
C GLN A 211 49.13 -74.61 -21.19
N ALA A 212 47.83 -74.66 -21.50
CA ALA A 212 47.13 -75.91 -21.82
C ALA A 212 47.72 -76.73 -22.99
N PRO A 213 48.18 -76.13 -24.12
CA PRO A 213 48.83 -76.86 -25.20
C PRO A 213 50.13 -77.54 -24.77
N ASN A 214 50.90 -76.91 -23.88
CA ASN A 214 52.16 -77.47 -23.38
C ASN A 214 51.92 -78.70 -22.48
N ALA A 215 50.83 -78.72 -21.72
CA ALA A 215 50.43 -79.89 -20.94
C ALA A 215 49.94 -81.04 -21.84
N ALA A 216 49.25 -80.74 -22.94
CA ALA A 216 48.82 -81.74 -23.92
C ALA A 216 50.01 -82.36 -24.69
N LEU A 217 51.04 -81.56 -25.01
CA LEU A 217 52.30 -82.06 -25.59
C LEU A 217 53.06 -83.01 -24.64
N SER A 218 52.98 -82.80 -23.33
CA SER A 218 53.57 -83.72 -22.34
C SER A 218 52.84 -85.08 -22.23
N LEU A 219 51.63 -85.20 -22.77
CA LEU A 219 50.84 -86.44 -22.81
C LEU A 219 50.98 -87.20 -24.13
N LEU A 220 51.64 -86.60 -25.13
CA LEU A 220 51.88 -87.19 -26.46
C LEU A 220 53.36 -87.58 -26.68
N GLY A 221 54.25 -87.28 -25.73
CA GLY A 221 55.69 -87.57 -25.78
C GLY A 221 56.09 -88.75 -24.91
#